data_AF-F9T3X1-F1
#
_entry.id   AF-F9T3X1-F1
#
_cell.length_a   1.000
_cell.length_b   1.000
_cell.length_c   1.000
_cell.angle_alpha   90.00
_cell.angle_beta   90.00
_cell.angle_gamma   90.00
#
_symmetry.space_group_name_H-M   'P 1'
#
loop_
_entity.id
_entity.type
_entity.pdbx_description
1 polymer ?
#
loop_
_entity_poly.entity_id
_entity_poly.type
_entity_poly.pdbx_seq_one_letter_code
_entity_poly.pdbx_strand_id
1 'polypeptide(L)'
;MQSCLNEESALLKALGLIGHESWQLDPEQLESLMSGEKHYAFLHLGYAKTPMSKVLESISSSSISPPRSGHMGNWGDIVVGRSGAMDFNYFICLGGYGHPSIFCFNQTETKALDGGDTVYVPGSLVKQGKQSMLELYAWDGQQFALCDRTSPRFVPFLKAKSEQGLKPLTSLLTHQLREQLGTFELEVDLLAKHRERLSAWIEALIRAALTSNNPARLLQDLVGHAATLSGDIERAKFSLEGNSIVMNGIEYSPEDFADLIWAPIIAVNEPQHFFSNMEKWPVKLPIISHLLVAVFSALCRSHFVCNTNRGDFGPTIHFHWGARAMGGFPPARKGYFAEKSTAKSLRHIMAIIDDVSAEPISLVYVVMPAPVFMLCPTNLKSNDAQVLEGLFSHIFTNFDPLECSESLGKKLNALVHEWLQRNGQDLSSYFTRRFNGWPGLLDVDSADLDVSDHLLSKSWQALTIEQLCIVVGTFHEYYGRNDD
;
A
#
# COMPACT_ATOMS: atom_id res chain seq x y z
N MET A 1 -28.25 -14.21 18.62
CA MET A 1 -26.81 -14.40 18.32
C MET A 1 -26.52 -14.79 16.86
N GLN A 2 -27.52 -14.92 15.97
CA GLN A 2 -27.32 -15.49 14.62
C GLN A 2 -27.66 -14.54 13.45
N SER A 3 -27.84 -13.24 13.70
CA SER A 3 -28.26 -12.26 12.65
C SER A 3 -27.37 -11.02 12.50
N CYS A 4 -26.15 -11.03 13.04
CA CYS A 4 -25.18 -9.95 12.81
C CYS A 4 -23.91 -10.55 12.21
N LEU A 5 -24.01 -11.15 11.02
CA LEU A 5 -22.84 -11.19 10.14
C LEU A 5 -22.65 -9.75 9.68
N ASN A 6 -21.58 -9.11 10.17
CA ASN A 6 -21.12 -7.82 9.68
C ASN A 6 -21.05 -7.85 8.14
N GLU A 7 -21.31 -6.72 7.49
CA GLU A 7 -21.22 -6.59 6.04
C GLU A 7 -19.88 -7.10 5.49
N GLU A 8 -18.80 -7.00 6.27
CA GLU A 8 -17.50 -7.55 5.90
C GLU A 8 -17.52 -9.08 5.76
N SER A 9 -18.18 -9.82 6.67
CA SER A 9 -18.35 -11.27 6.53
C SER A 9 -19.25 -11.62 5.35
N ALA A 10 -20.27 -10.81 5.08
CA ALA A 10 -21.10 -10.97 3.88
C ALA A 10 -20.26 -10.77 2.61
N LEU A 11 -19.35 -9.78 2.61
CA LEU A 11 -18.42 -9.54 1.53
C LEU A 11 -17.41 -10.68 1.35
N LEU A 12 -16.81 -11.22 2.43
CA LEU A 12 -15.96 -12.41 2.36
C LEU A 12 -16.68 -13.59 1.68
N LYS A 13 -17.94 -13.85 2.05
CA LYS A 13 -18.76 -14.90 1.44
C LYS A 13 -19.06 -14.61 -0.03
N ALA A 14 -19.44 -13.38 -0.36
CA ALA A 14 -19.74 -12.96 -1.72
C ALA A 14 -18.54 -13.14 -2.66
N LEU A 15 -17.33 -12.88 -2.15
CA LEU A 15 -16.06 -13.03 -2.85
C LEU A 15 -15.51 -14.47 -2.86
N GLY A 16 -16.21 -15.42 -2.24
CA GLY A 16 -15.79 -16.83 -2.18
C GLY A 16 -14.52 -17.06 -1.37
N LEU A 17 -14.27 -16.23 -0.34
CA LEU A 17 -13.08 -16.31 0.51
C LEU A 17 -13.28 -17.21 1.75
N ILE A 18 -14.46 -17.82 1.90
CA ILE A 18 -14.76 -18.78 2.97
C ILE A 18 -15.00 -20.16 2.35
N GLY A 19 -14.31 -21.17 2.86
CA GLY A 19 -14.39 -22.55 2.38
C GLY A 19 -13.17 -23.37 2.80
N HIS A 20 -12.98 -24.53 2.20
CA HIS A 20 -11.95 -25.50 2.62
C HIS A 20 -10.68 -25.50 1.74
N GLU A 21 -10.60 -24.59 0.77
CA GLU A 21 -9.38 -24.43 -0.04
C GLU A 21 -8.26 -23.77 0.77
N SER A 22 -7.00 -24.11 0.48
CA SER A 22 -5.83 -23.62 1.24
C SER A 22 -5.63 -22.08 1.24
N TRP A 23 -6.27 -21.37 0.32
CA TRP A 23 -6.25 -19.91 0.21
C TRP A 23 -7.51 -19.23 0.78
N GLN A 24 -8.50 -20.02 1.21
CA GLN A 24 -9.73 -19.57 1.86
C GLN A 24 -9.58 -19.59 3.38
N LEU A 25 -10.48 -18.86 4.04
CA LEU A 25 -10.69 -18.97 5.48
C LEU A 25 -11.63 -20.15 5.75
N ASP A 26 -11.10 -21.18 6.40
CA ASP A 26 -11.91 -22.32 6.82
C ASP A 26 -12.95 -21.89 7.88
N PRO A 27 -14.19 -22.43 7.85
CA PRO A 27 -15.22 -22.10 8.85
C PRO A 27 -14.75 -22.24 10.31
N GLU A 28 -13.95 -23.27 10.64
CA GLU A 28 -13.39 -23.44 11.99
C GLU A 28 -12.37 -22.34 12.31
N GLN A 29 -11.59 -21.89 11.32
CA GLN A 29 -10.68 -20.76 11.51
C GLN A 29 -11.42 -19.46 11.75
N LEU A 30 -12.54 -19.24 11.04
CA LEU A 30 -13.42 -18.11 11.28
C LEU A 30 -14.02 -18.19 12.68
N GLU A 31 -14.51 -19.35 13.11
CA GLU A 31 -15.00 -19.54 14.48
C GLU A 31 -13.94 -19.23 15.53
N SER A 32 -12.70 -19.71 15.37
CA SER A 32 -11.59 -19.36 16.27
C SER A 32 -11.26 -17.86 16.27
N LEU A 33 -11.41 -17.16 15.14
CA LEU A 33 -11.23 -15.70 15.09
C LEU A 33 -12.36 -14.97 15.82
N MET A 34 -13.60 -15.47 15.70
CA MET A 34 -14.78 -14.94 16.37
C MET A 34 -14.74 -15.18 17.89
N SER A 35 -14.14 -16.28 18.34
CA SER A 35 -14.02 -16.64 19.76
C SER A 35 -12.79 -16.04 20.45
N GLY A 36 -11.85 -15.47 19.69
CA GLY A 36 -10.59 -14.94 20.20
C GLY A 36 -9.48 -15.99 20.39
N GLU A 37 -9.70 -17.25 20.00
CA GLU A 37 -8.65 -18.28 20.00
C GLU A 37 -7.56 -18.04 18.94
N LYS A 38 -7.90 -17.31 17.88
CA LYS A 38 -6.96 -16.82 16.86
C LYS A 38 -7.11 -15.32 16.71
N HIS A 39 -5.99 -14.61 16.63
CA HIS A 39 -5.98 -13.14 16.58
C HIS A 39 -5.73 -12.59 15.17
N TYR A 40 -5.24 -13.42 14.23
CA TYR A 40 -4.88 -12.96 12.89
C TYR A 40 -5.06 -14.03 11.80
N ALA A 41 -5.65 -13.63 10.68
CA ALA A 41 -5.66 -14.38 9.44
C ALA A 41 -5.35 -13.47 8.23
N PHE A 42 -4.77 -14.08 7.20
CA PHE A 42 -4.43 -13.41 5.94
C PHE A 42 -5.10 -14.12 4.79
N LEU A 43 -5.75 -13.36 3.91
CA LEU A 43 -6.39 -13.84 2.69
C LEU A 43 -5.91 -13.02 1.50
N HIS A 44 -5.76 -13.69 0.36
CA HIS A 44 -5.30 -13.04 -0.86
C HIS A 44 -6.32 -13.27 -1.99
N LEU A 45 -7.04 -12.22 -2.37
CA LEU A 45 -8.14 -12.31 -3.32
C LEU A 45 -7.70 -12.76 -4.72
N GLY A 46 -6.43 -12.53 -5.09
CA GLY A 46 -5.85 -13.04 -6.35
C GLY A 46 -5.91 -14.55 -6.57
N TYR A 47 -6.24 -15.38 -5.57
CA TYR A 47 -6.50 -16.82 -5.77
C TYR A 47 -7.99 -17.14 -5.97
N ALA A 48 -8.88 -16.16 -5.84
CA ALA A 48 -10.31 -16.40 -5.92
C ALA A 48 -10.77 -16.63 -7.36
N LYS A 49 -11.67 -17.60 -7.53
CA LYS A 49 -12.34 -17.89 -8.80
C LYS A 49 -13.58 -17.03 -9.03
N THR A 50 -13.59 -15.83 -8.44
CA THR A 50 -14.72 -14.91 -8.50
C THR A 50 -14.54 -13.98 -9.70
N PRO A 51 -15.54 -13.85 -10.60
CA PRO A 51 -15.49 -12.89 -11.70
C PRO A 51 -15.26 -11.47 -11.21
N MET A 52 -14.45 -10.70 -11.94
CA MET A 52 -14.10 -9.34 -11.55
C MET A 52 -15.32 -8.42 -11.47
N SER A 53 -16.32 -8.59 -12.35
CA SER A 53 -17.62 -7.91 -12.28
C SER A 53 -18.27 -8.06 -10.89
N LYS A 54 -18.30 -9.28 -10.36
CA LYS A 54 -18.87 -9.58 -9.05
C LYS A 54 -18.04 -8.97 -7.92
N VAL A 55 -16.72 -8.91 -8.05
CA VAL A 55 -15.85 -8.22 -7.08
C VAL A 55 -16.21 -6.73 -7.02
N LEU A 56 -16.28 -6.08 -8.18
CA LEU A 56 -16.59 -4.65 -8.29
C LEU A 56 -18.01 -4.34 -7.82
N GLU A 57 -18.99 -5.16 -8.18
CA GLU A 57 -20.39 -5.04 -7.72
C GLU A 57 -20.49 -5.21 -6.21
N SER A 58 -19.80 -6.20 -5.62
CA SER A 58 -19.83 -6.45 -4.18
C SER A 58 -19.22 -5.29 -3.39
N ILE A 59 -18.15 -4.67 -3.90
CA ILE A 59 -17.55 -3.48 -3.27
C ILE A 59 -18.49 -2.28 -3.40
N SER A 60 -18.94 -1.97 -4.62
CA SER A 60 -19.77 -0.78 -4.91
C SER A 60 -21.17 -0.81 -4.28
N SER A 61 -21.71 -2.00 -4.00
CA SER A 61 -22.97 -2.17 -3.28
C SER A 61 -22.83 -2.18 -1.76
N SER A 62 -21.60 -2.17 -1.23
CA SER A 62 -21.31 -2.16 0.19
C SER A 62 -20.97 -0.77 0.72
N SER A 63 -20.99 -0.58 2.04
CA SER A 63 -20.43 0.59 2.71
C SER A 63 -18.91 0.53 2.91
N ILE A 64 -18.28 -0.56 2.45
CA ILE A 64 -16.83 -0.77 2.50
C ILE A 64 -16.20 -0.08 1.30
N SER A 65 -15.26 0.83 1.55
CA SER A 65 -14.37 1.38 0.53
C SER A 65 -12.95 0.99 0.90
N PRO A 66 -12.40 -0.07 0.30
CA PRO A 66 -11.06 -0.52 0.62
C PRO A 66 -10.02 0.57 0.32
N PRO A 67 -9.08 0.88 1.23
CA PRO A 67 -8.00 1.81 0.92
C PRO A 67 -7.14 1.29 -0.21
N ARG A 68 -6.62 2.24 -0.98
CA ARG A 68 -5.54 2.03 -1.94
C ARG A 68 -4.36 2.92 -1.55
N SER A 69 -3.39 2.34 -0.83
CA SER A 69 -2.24 3.10 -0.32
C SER A 69 -1.24 3.48 -1.40
N GLY A 70 -1.13 4.77 -1.72
CA GLY A 70 -0.02 5.32 -2.50
C GLY A 70 0.83 6.27 -1.66
N HIS A 71 1.99 6.68 -2.16
CA HIS A 71 2.86 7.56 -1.38
C HIS A 71 2.48 9.03 -1.55
N MET A 72 2.84 9.85 -0.56
CA MET A 72 2.83 11.29 -0.66
C MET A 72 3.77 11.73 -1.79
N GLY A 73 3.29 12.60 -2.68
CA GLY A 73 4.02 13.06 -3.85
C GLY A 73 3.06 13.50 -4.96
N ASN A 74 3.45 13.30 -6.21
CA ASN A 74 2.67 13.76 -7.35
C ASN A 74 1.59 12.76 -7.76
N TRP A 75 0.34 13.20 -7.83
CA TRP A 75 -0.80 12.38 -8.28
C TRP A 75 -1.50 12.92 -9.52
N GLY A 76 -1.10 14.10 -10.01
CA GLY A 76 -1.76 14.78 -11.13
C GLY A 76 -1.92 13.92 -12.38
N ASP A 77 -0.84 13.26 -12.82
CA ASP A 77 -0.91 12.38 -13.99
C ASP A 77 -1.56 11.01 -13.67
N ILE A 78 -1.57 10.60 -12.39
CA ILE A 78 -2.27 9.40 -11.92
C ILE A 78 -3.78 9.59 -12.04
N VAL A 79 -4.32 10.71 -11.55
CA VAL A 79 -5.78 10.95 -11.52
C VAL A 79 -6.41 11.12 -12.90
N VAL A 80 -5.59 11.30 -13.95
CA VAL A 80 -6.05 11.37 -15.35
C VAL A 80 -5.69 10.12 -16.17
N GLY A 81 -5.12 9.08 -15.53
CA GLY A 81 -4.79 7.81 -16.18
C GLY A 81 -3.59 7.87 -17.14
N ARG A 82 -2.57 8.65 -16.81
CA ARG A 82 -1.35 8.89 -17.62
C ARG A 82 -0.05 8.49 -16.90
N SER A 83 -0.16 7.55 -15.97
CA SER A 83 0.89 7.18 -15.02
C SER A 83 1.44 5.76 -15.25
N GLY A 84 1.15 5.20 -16.43
CA GLY A 84 1.62 3.90 -16.87
C GLY A 84 1.29 2.81 -15.86
N ALA A 85 2.33 2.31 -15.20
CA ALA A 85 2.23 1.28 -14.16
C ALA A 85 1.23 1.60 -13.06
N MET A 86 1.06 2.88 -12.71
CA MET A 86 0.22 3.36 -11.62
C MET A 86 -1.23 3.64 -12.02
N ASP A 87 -1.62 3.40 -13.27
CA ASP A 87 -2.99 3.64 -13.72
C ASP A 87 -4.01 2.79 -12.95
N PHE A 88 -3.60 1.71 -12.29
CA PHE A 88 -4.50 1.01 -11.36
C PHE A 88 -5.03 1.93 -10.24
N ASN A 89 -4.27 2.94 -9.81
CA ASN A 89 -4.75 3.93 -8.83
C ASN A 89 -5.90 4.76 -9.42
N TYR A 90 -5.83 5.13 -10.70
CA TYR A 90 -6.94 5.78 -11.41
C TYR A 90 -8.18 4.89 -11.37
N PHE A 91 -8.07 3.66 -11.89
CA PHE A 91 -9.21 2.74 -11.96
C PHE A 91 -9.83 2.44 -10.60
N ILE A 92 -9.03 2.28 -9.56
CA ILE A 92 -9.52 1.94 -8.22
C ILE A 92 -10.13 3.16 -7.53
N CYS A 93 -9.37 4.26 -7.42
CA CYS A 93 -9.77 5.42 -6.63
C CYS A 93 -10.82 6.27 -7.34
N LEU A 94 -10.67 6.51 -8.64
CA LEU A 94 -11.62 7.35 -9.39
C LEU A 94 -12.80 6.54 -9.94
N GLY A 95 -12.61 5.23 -10.15
CA GLY A 95 -13.71 4.31 -10.49
C GLY A 95 -14.62 3.96 -9.31
N GLY A 96 -14.34 4.45 -8.10
CA GLY A 96 -15.16 4.23 -6.91
C GLY A 96 -15.05 2.84 -6.29
N TYR A 97 -13.99 2.09 -6.59
CA TYR A 97 -13.76 0.73 -6.05
C TYR A 97 -12.85 0.73 -4.81
N GLY A 98 -12.38 1.91 -4.41
CA GLY A 98 -11.60 2.15 -3.20
C GLY A 98 -11.41 3.65 -3.02
N HIS A 99 -10.70 4.04 -1.96
CA HIS A 99 -10.35 5.43 -1.74
C HIS A 99 -8.83 5.59 -1.64
N PRO A 100 -8.29 6.74 -2.04
CA PRO A 100 -6.87 7.02 -1.91
C PRO A 100 -6.50 7.18 -0.43
N SER A 101 -5.56 6.33 0.01
CA SER A 101 -4.91 6.45 1.32
C SER A 101 -3.44 6.81 1.09
N ILE A 102 -2.93 7.84 1.75
CA ILE A 102 -1.63 8.44 1.43
C ILE A 102 -0.63 8.12 2.54
N PHE A 103 0.34 7.27 2.21
CA PHE A 103 1.47 6.93 3.05
C PHE A 103 2.51 8.05 3.00
N CYS A 104 2.89 8.56 4.18
CA CYS A 104 3.70 9.78 4.30
C CYS A 104 5.17 9.51 4.63
N PHE A 105 5.56 8.27 4.92
CA PHE A 105 6.93 7.92 5.34
C PHE A 105 7.78 7.42 4.17
N ASN A 106 7.89 8.23 3.14
CA ASN A 106 8.74 8.01 1.98
C ASN A 106 9.93 8.97 1.92
N GLN A 107 10.79 8.81 0.91
CA GLN A 107 11.97 9.64 0.67
C GLN A 107 11.85 10.40 -0.63
N THR A 108 12.42 11.60 -0.71
CA THR A 108 12.58 12.32 -1.97
C THR A 108 13.45 11.54 -2.94
N GLU A 109 13.13 11.63 -4.22
CA GLU A 109 14.00 11.20 -5.29
C GLU A 109 15.36 11.94 -5.27
N THR A 110 16.41 11.28 -5.75
CA THR A 110 17.67 11.94 -6.13
C THR A 110 17.50 12.72 -7.44
N LYS A 111 18.40 13.67 -7.70
CA LYS A 111 18.45 14.39 -8.98
C LYS A 111 18.61 13.45 -10.19
N ALA A 112 19.33 12.33 -10.01
CA ALA A 112 19.56 11.34 -11.06
C ALA A 112 18.43 10.31 -11.19
N LEU A 113 17.42 10.34 -10.32
CA LEU A 113 16.31 9.38 -10.25
C LEU A 113 16.78 7.93 -10.06
N ASP A 114 17.88 7.74 -9.36
CA ASP A 114 18.49 6.44 -9.04
C ASP A 114 18.33 6.04 -7.56
N GLY A 115 17.65 6.87 -6.76
CA GLY A 115 17.35 6.58 -5.36
C GLY A 115 16.13 7.32 -4.83
N GLY A 116 15.61 6.85 -3.69
CA GLY A 116 14.42 7.39 -3.05
C GLY A 116 13.13 6.96 -3.71
N ASP A 117 12.08 7.78 -3.60
CA ASP A 117 10.80 7.54 -4.27
C ASP A 117 10.81 8.12 -5.68
N THR A 118 11.30 7.33 -6.63
CA THR A 118 11.32 7.67 -8.07
C THR A 118 9.94 7.50 -8.74
N VAL A 119 8.97 6.97 -7.99
CA VAL A 119 7.63 6.67 -8.49
C VAL A 119 6.72 7.89 -8.34
N TYR A 120 6.61 8.43 -7.13
CA TYR A 120 5.79 9.61 -6.80
C TYR A 120 6.59 10.92 -6.80
N VAL A 121 7.92 10.84 -6.79
CA VAL A 121 8.84 11.97 -7.02
C VAL A 121 8.54 13.16 -6.09
N PRO A 122 8.45 12.96 -4.75
CA PRO A 122 7.88 13.97 -3.83
C PRO A 122 8.78 15.18 -3.60
N GLY A 123 10.05 15.13 -4.01
CA GLY A 123 10.94 16.29 -4.00
C GLY A 123 10.77 17.22 -5.20
N SER A 124 9.82 16.95 -6.09
CA SER A 124 9.56 17.73 -7.29
C SER A 124 8.06 17.94 -7.49
N LEU A 125 7.72 18.85 -8.39
CA LEU A 125 6.38 18.97 -8.96
C LEU A 125 6.38 18.36 -10.35
N VAL A 126 5.45 17.45 -10.61
CA VAL A 126 5.25 16.86 -11.93
C VAL A 126 3.93 17.37 -12.49
N LYS A 127 3.99 17.90 -13.72
CA LYS A 127 2.81 18.33 -14.48
C LYS A 127 2.96 17.83 -15.92
N GLN A 128 2.04 16.99 -16.38
CA GLN A 128 2.03 16.47 -17.75
C GLN A 128 3.37 15.78 -18.09
N GLY A 129 3.85 14.91 -17.21
CA GLY A 129 5.12 14.20 -17.34
C GLY A 129 6.37 15.06 -17.17
N LYS A 130 6.24 16.39 -16.99
CA LYS A 130 7.39 17.30 -16.82
C LYS A 130 7.68 17.55 -15.36
N GLN A 131 8.90 17.19 -14.95
CA GLN A 131 9.41 17.42 -13.60
C GLN A 131 9.97 18.83 -13.42
N SER A 132 9.62 19.48 -12.31
CA SER A 132 10.24 20.71 -11.81
C SER A 132 10.73 20.47 -10.38
N MET A 133 12.05 20.49 -10.17
CA MET A 133 12.62 20.23 -8.85
C MET A 133 12.30 21.35 -7.86
N LEU A 134 11.92 20.98 -6.63
CA LEU A 134 11.74 21.92 -5.54
C LEU A 134 13.09 22.26 -4.88
N GLU A 135 13.27 23.51 -4.47
CA GLU A 135 14.35 23.90 -3.56
C GLU A 135 14.00 23.39 -2.15
N LEU A 136 14.67 22.31 -1.73
CA LEU A 136 14.43 21.65 -0.45
C LEU A 136 15.48 22.03 0.58
N TYR A 137 15.09 22.09 1.84
CA TYR A 137 15.92 22.45 2.97
C TYR A 137 15.80 21.41 4.08
N ALA A 138 16.95 20.99 4.61
CA ALA A 138 17.07 20.06 5.72
C ALA A 138 17.72 20.76 6.92
N TRP A 139 17.48 20.22 8.12
CA TRP A 139 18.14 20.72 9.32
C TRP A 139 19.60 20.26 9.37
N ASP A 140 20.53 21.21 9.51
CA ASP A 140 21.97 20.92 9.59
C ASP A 140 22.50 20.79 11.03
N GLY A 141 21.62 20.92 12.02
CA GLY A 141 21.95 20.98 13.44
C GLY A 141 21.74 22.35 14.08
N GLN A 142 21.67 23.42 13.28
CA GLN A 142 21.49 24.79 13.75
C GLN A 142 20.40 25.55 12.99
N GLN A 143 20.27 25.29 11.68
CA GLN A 143 19.30 25.96 10.83
C GLN A 143 18.86 25.07 9.66
N PHE A 144 17.91 25.55 8.88
CA PHE A 144 17.52 24.91 7.62
C PHE A 144 18.45 25.34 6.49
N ALA A 145 19.23 24.40 5.99
CA ALA A 145 20.18 24.59 4.89
C ALA A 145 19.68 23.89 3.61
N LEU A 146 20.04 24.45 2.45
CA LEU A 146 19.64 23.93 1.14
C LEU A 146 20.22 22.53 0.89
N CYS A 147 19.39 21.60 0.43
CA CYS A 147 19.79 20.25 0.04
C CYS A 147 20.34 20.21 -1.39
N ASP A 148 21.45 19.49 -1.60
CA ASP A 148 22.08 19.30 -2.92
C ASP A 148 21.39 18.24 -3.81
N ARG A 149 20.47 17.45 -3.24
CA ARG A 149 19.70 16.36 -3.88
C ARG A 149 20.55 15.19 -4.41
N THR A 150 21.76 15.01 -3.86
CA THR A 150 22.63 13.87 -4.19
C THR A 150 22.20 12.59 -3.47
N SER A 151 21.56 12.71 -2.30
CA SER A 151 20.97 11.60 -1.56
C SER A 151 19.46 11.80 -1.33
N PRO A 152 18.67 10.72 -1.26
CA PRO A 152 17.28 10.76 -0.84
C PRO A 152 17.14 11.28 0.60
N ARG A 153 16.08 12.05 0.86
CA ARG A 153 15.80 12.63 2.18
C ARG A 153 14.38 12.30 2.63
N PHE A 154 14.19 12.05 3.92
CA PHE A 154 12.91 11.70 4.52
C PHE A 154 11.92 12.86 4.38
N VAL A 155 10.85 12.64 3.61
CA VAL A 155 9.90 13.69 3.23
C VAL A 155 9.33 14.47 4.43
N PRO A 156 8.94 13.82 5.54
CA PRO A 156 8.40 14.54 6.70
C PRO A 156 9.32 15.57 7.35
N PHE A 157 10.64 15.45 7.21
CA PHE A 157 11.60 16.30 7.93
C PHE A 157 12.14 17.45 7.07
N LEU A 158 11.61 17.62 5.87
CA LEU A 158 12.07 18.65 4.93
C LEU A 158 11.14 19.85 4.90
N LYS A 159 11.74 21.00 4.58
CA LYS A 159 11.00 22.18 4.13
C LYS A 159 11.26 22.43 2.65
N ALA A 160 10.27 22.95 1.95
CA ALA A 160 10.39 23.45 0.58
C ALA A 160 10.27 24.97 0.57
N LYS A 161 11.01 25.62 -0.32
CA LYS A 161 10.83 27.05 -0.57
C LYS A 161 9.55 27.29 -1.35
N SER A 162 8.75 28.24 -0.87
CA SER A 162 7.56 28.76 -1.54
C SER A 162 7.65 30.29 -1.64
N GLU A 163 6.71 30.91 -2.35
CA GLU A 163 6.59 32.37 -2.42
C GLU A 163 6.45 33.02 -1.03
N GLN A 164 5.85 32.29 -0.07
CA GLN A 164 5.66 32.73 1.32
C GLN A 164 6.80 32.31 2.25
N GLY A 165 7.94 31.89 1.71
CA GLY A 165 9.10 31.40 2.47
C GLY A 165 9.13 29.88 2.62
N LEU A 166 9.90 29.39 3.60
CA LEU A 166 10.07 27.95 3.84
C LEU A 166 8.81 27.35 4.48
N LYS A 167 8.24 26.35 3.83
CA LYS A 167 7.09 25.57 4.35
C LYS A 167 7.47 24.10 4.51
N PRO A 168 6.89 23.37 5.46
CA PRO A 168 6.98 21.91 5.50
C PRO A 168 6.65 21.32 4.13
N LEU A 169 7.49 20.40 3.63
CA LEU A 169 7.27 19.75 2.34
C LEU A 169 5.95 18.98 2.32
N THR A 170 5.64 18.30 3.42
CA THR A 170 4.37 17.57 3.63
C THR A 170 3.16 18.48 3.46
N SER A 171 3.17 19.68 4.05
CA SER A 171 2.07 20.64 3.89
C SER A 171 1.87 21.10 2.45
N LEU A 172 2.96 21.28 1.70
CA LEU A 172 2.90 21.65 0.28
C LEU A 172 2.30 20.50 -0.56
N LEU A 173 2.77 19.27 -0.34
CA LEU A 173 2.28 18.09 -1.06
C LEU A 173 0.83 17.77 -0.70
N THR A 174 0.43 17.86 0.57
CA THR A 174 -0.96 17.68 1.00
C THR A 174 -1.90 18.70 0.35
N HIS A 175 -1.46 19.96 0.21
CA HIS A 175 -2.25 20.96 -0.50
C HIS A 175 -2.45 20.56 -1.97
N GLN A 176 -1.39 20.18 -2.66
CA GLN A 176 -1.44 19.72 -4.05
C GLN A 176 -2.33 18.47 -4.21
N LEU A 177 -2.23 17.50 -3.30
CA LEU A 177 -3.09 16.32 -3.29
C LEU A 177 -4.57 16.68 -3.17
N ARG A 178 -4.93 17.67 -2.35
CA ARG A 178 -6.33 18.14 -2.22
C ARG A 178 -6.84 18.74 -3.52
N GLU A 179 -6.01 19.50 -4.22
CA GLU A 179 -6.37 20.04 -5.54
C GLU A 179 -6.56 18.95 -6.59
N GLN A 180 -5.80 17.85 -6.50
CA GLN A 180 -5.76 16.78 -7.51
C GLN A 180 -6.80 15.68 -7.27
N LEU A 181 -6.94 15.20 -6.04
CA LEU A 181 -7.78 14.05 -5.67
C LEU A 181 -9.15 14.48 -5.10
N GLY A 182 -9.27 15.72 -4.61
CA GLY A 182 -10.39 16.14 -3.78
C GLY A 182 -10.35 15.46 -2.41
N THR A 183 -10.91 14.26 -2.32
CA THR A 183 -11.04 13.50 -1.07
C THR A 183 -9.99 12.38 -1.00
N PHE A 184 -9.22 12.37 0.08
CA PHE A 184 -8.28 11.30 0.43
C PHE A 184 -8.05 11.28 1.95
N GLU A 185 -7.46 10.21 2.45
CA GLU A 185 -7.01 10.10 3.83
C GLU A 185 -5.48 10.09 3.88
N LEU A 186 -4.88 10.87 4.79
CA LEU A 186 -3.49 10.65 5.18
C LEU A 186 -3.47 9.55 6.22
N GLU A 187 -2.67 8.50 6.02
CA GLU A 187 -2.61 7.39 6.99
C GLU A 187 -2.23 7.89 8.39
N VAL A 188 -1.37 8.90 8.47
CA VAL A 188 -0.94 9.52 9.73
C VAL A 188 -2.08 10.25 10.47
N ASP A 189 -3.06 10.81 9.76
CA ASP A 189 -4.20 11.51 10.38
C ASP A 189 -5.11 10.49 11.07
N LEU A 190 -5.31 9.33 10.45
CA LEU A 190 -6.03 8.20 11.05
C LEU A 190 -5.33 7.71 12.32
N LEU A 191 -4.00 7.52 12.28
CA LEU A 191 -3.24 7.10 13.46
C LEU A 191 -3.30 8.15 14.57
N ALA A 192 -3.13 9.43 14.23
CA ALA A 192 -3.17 10.53 15.19
C ALA A 192 -4.53 10.64 15.90
N LYS A 193 -5.63 10.41 15.17
CA LYS A 193 -7.00 10.38 15.73
C LYS A 193 -7.17 9.32 16.82
N HIS A 194 -6.42 8.21 16.75
CA HIS A 194 -6.47 7.09 17.70
C HIS A 194 -5.24 7.00 18.60
N ARG A 195 -4.46 8.09 18.74
CA ARG A 195 -3.15 8.11 19.40
C ARG A 195 -3.12 7.44 20.77
N GLU A 196 -4.06 7.76 21.66
CA GLU A 196 -4.08 7.20 23.03
C GLU A 196 -4.12 5.66 23.03
N ARG A 197 -5.08 5.08 22.29
CA ARG A 197 -5.21 3.62 22.16
C ARG A 197 -3.98 2.99 21.52
N LEU A 198 -3.50 3.59 20.43
CA LEU A 198 -2.34 3.07 19.70
C LEU A 198 -1.05 3.18 20.51
N SER A 199 -0.87 4.22 21.33
CA SER A 199 0.25 4.35 22.26
C SER A 199 0.27 3.21 23.27
N ALA A 200 -0.87 2.89 23.87
CA ALA A 200 -0.95 1.76 24.81
C ALA A 200 -0.52 0.43 24.15
N TRP A 201 -0.92 0.20 22.90
CA TRP A 201 -0.47 -0.96 22.12
C TRP A 201 1.03 -0.91 21.79
N ILE A 202 1.56 0.23 21.36
CA ILE A 202 3.00 0.41 21.09
C ILE A 202 3.82 0.09 22.34
N GLU A 203 3.44 0.61 23.51
CA GLU A 203 4.14 0.34 24.75
C GLU A 203 4.08 -1.15 25.14
N ALA A 204 2.91 -1.79 25.00
CA ALA A 204 2.77 -3.22 25.25
C ALA A 204 3.66 -4.06 24.33
N LEU A 205 3.69 -3.72 23.04
CA LEU A 205 4.54 -4.37 22.03
C LEU A 205 6.02 -4.19 22.34
N ILE A 206 6.45 -3.01 22.77
CA ILE A 206 7.84 -2.76 23.21
C ILE A 206 8.16 -3.60 24.44
N ARG A 207 7.30 -3.60 25.48
CA ARG A 207 7.51 -4.39 26.70
C ARG A 207 7.62 -5.90 26.40
N ALA A 208 6.78 -6.40 25.50
CA ALA A 208 6.86 -7.79 25.03
C ALA A 208 8.14 -8.07 24.24
N ALA A 209 8.59 -7.11 23.40
CA ALA A 209 9.84 -7.25 22.66
C ALA A 209 11.05 -7.35 23.61
N LEU A 210 11.11 -6.49 24.63
CA LEU A 210 12.21 -6.43 25.60
C LEU A 210 12.37 -7.71 26.43
N THR A 211 11.29 -8.44 26.67
CA THR A 211 11.29 -9.69 27.46
C THR A 211 11.42 -10.96 26.60
N SER A 212 11.50 -10.80 25.28
CA SER A 212 11.58 -11.92 24.35
C SER A 212 12.99 -12.52 24.24
N ASN A 213 13.08 -13.72 23.69
CA ASN A 213 14.37 -14.35 23.35
C ASN A 213 15.10 -13.67 22.18
N ASN A 214 14.46 -12.76 21.45
CA ASN A 214 15.08 -12.01 20.36
C ASN A 214 14.51 -10.58 20.26
N PRO A 215 14.86 -9.69 21.20
CA PRO A 215 14.32 -8.34 21.27
C PRO A 215 14.61 -7.53 20.01
N ALA A 216 15.81 -7.65 19.44
CA ALA A 216 16.21 -6.92 18.26
C ALA A 216 15.29 -7.20 17.05
N ARG A 217 14.91 -8.47 16.84
CA ARG A 217 14.00 -8.83 15.75
C ARG A 217 12.60 -8.27 15.95
N LEU A 218 12.07 -8.31 17.18
CA LEU A 218 10.73 -7.82 17.48
C LEU A 218 10.67 -6.29 17.44
N LEU A 219 11.66 -5.59 17.99
CA LEU A 219 11.78 -4.14 17.85
C LEU A 219 11.88 -3.73 16.37
N GLN A 220 12.59 -4.51 15.53
CA GLN A 220 12.67 -4.28 14.09
C GLN A 220 11.32 -4.45 13.37
N ASP A 221 10.43 -5.31 13.87
CA ASP A 221 9.07 -5.44 13.33
C ASP A 221 8.18 -4.24 13.71
N LEU A 222 8.48 -3.53 14.81
CA LEU A 222 7.79 -2.30 15.22
C LEU A 222 8.38 -1.05 14.55
N VAL A 223 9.70 -0.98 14.43
CA VAL A 223 10.47 0.16 13.90
C VAL A 223 11.42 -0.35 12.83
N GLY A 224 11.14 -0.03 11.58
CA GLY A 224 11.93 -0.53 10.44
C GLY A 224 13.22 0.26 10.21
N HIS A 225 13.17 1.56 10.48
CA HIS A 225 14.19 2.52 10.10
C HIS A 225 14.36 3.60 11.18
N ALA A 226 15.45 4.35 11.10
CA ALA A 226 15.67 5.56 11.86
C ALA A 226 15.92 6.72 10.90
N ALA A 227 15.35 7.89 11.19
CA ALA A 227 15.63 9.13 10.48
C ALA A 227 16.49 10.05 11.33
N THR A 228 17.54 10.62 10.77
CA THR A 228 18.20 11.77 11.38
C THR A 228 17.35 13.03 11.20
N LEU A 229 17.59 14.09 11.99
CA LEU A 229 16.91 15.38 11.79
C LEU A 229 17.22 16.04 10.44
N SER A 230 18.34 15.68 9.81
CA SER A 230 18.69 16.07 8.42
C SER A 230 17.91 15.29 7.35
N GLY A 231 17.06 14.33 7.77
CA GLY A 231 16.27 13.49 6.89
C GLY A 231 17.03 12.31 6.26
N ASP A 232 18.23 11.97 6.72
CA ASP A 232 18.89 10.72 6.29
C ASP A 232 18.17 9.54 6.93
N ILE A 233 17.91 8.49 6.14
CA ILE A 233 17.28 7.26 6.63
C ILE A 233 18.26 6.12 6.54
N GLU A 234 18.31 5.33 7.61
CA GLU A 234 19.01 4.06 7.64
C GLU A 234 18.13 2.99 8.28
N ARG A 235 18.41 1.73 7.93
CA ARG A 235 17.74 0.60 8.59
C ARG A 235 18.08 0.62 10.08
N ALA A 236 17.06 0.43 10.91
CA ALA A 236 17.28 0.33 12.35
C ALA A 236 18.09 -0.93 12.69
N LYS A 237 18.93 -0.82 13.70
CA LYS A 237 19.71 -1.90 14.31
C LYS A 237 19.56 -1.74 15.81
N PHE A 238 19.13 -2.81 16.45
CA PHE A 238 18.78 -2.81 17.86
C PHE A 238 19.73 -3.69 18.68
N SER A 239 20.11 -3.17 19.84
CA SER A 239 20.69 -3.91 20.95
C SER A 239 20.06 -3.44 22.27
N LEU A 240 20.27 -4.20 23.34
CA LEU A 240 19.84 -3.81 24.68
C LEU A 240 21.07 -3.58 25.56
N GLU A 241 21.05 -2.51 26.32
CA GLU A 241 22.07 -2.19 27.33
C GLU A 241 21.36 -1.97 28.67
N GLY A 242 21.41 -2.97 29.56
CA GLY A 242 20.56 -2.97 30.74
C GLY A 242 19.08 -2.97 30.38
N ASN A 243 18.35 -1.94 30.79
CA ASN A 243 16.93 -1.73 30.47
C ASN A 243 16.71 -0.80 29.27
N SER A 244 17.78 -0.29 28.67
CA SER A 244 17.70 0.71 27.60
C SER A 244 17.66 0.05 26.22
N ILE A 245 16.95 0.69 25.29
CA ILE A 245 16.91 0.34 23.88
C ILE A 245 18.02 1.13 23.19
N VAL A 246 18.98 0.44 22.57
CA VAL A 246 20.01 1.08 21.75
C VAL A 246 19.64 0.92 20.28
N MET A 247 19.28 2.02 19.62
CA MET A 247 18.97 2.06 18.19
C MET A 247 20.06 2.83 17.45
N ASN A 248 20.80 2.14 16.57
CA ASN A 248 21.89 2.70 15.76
C ASN A 248 22.91 3.50 16.60
N GLY A 249 23.25 2.99 17.78
CA GLY A 249 24.23 3.55 18.71
C GLY A 249 23.71 4.66 19.63
N ILE A 250 22.41 4.98 19.57
CA ILE A 250 21.77 5.95 20.48
C ILE A 250 20.90 5.19 21.48
N GLU A 251 21.07 5.52 22.76
CA GLU A 251 20.35 4.92 23.88
C GLU A 251 19.03 5.67 24.15
N TYR A 252 17.96 4.91 24.38
CA TYR A 252 16.64 5.41 24.76
C TYR A 252 16.11 4.62 25.94
N SER A 253 15.40 5.28 26.86
CA SER A 253 14.50 4.58 27.77
C SER A 253 13.35 3.95 26.96
N PRO A 254 12.76 2.82 27.40
CA PRO A 254 11.61 2.23 26.73
C PRO A 254 10.42 3.20 26.57
N GLU A 255 10.18 4.03 27.58
CA GLU A 255 9.12 5.03 27.60
C GLU A 255 9.38 6.12 26.55
N ASP A 256 10.58 6.71 26.55
CA ASP A 256 10.95 7.72 25.55
C ASP A 256 10.91 7.14 24.14
N PHE A 257 11.36 5.89 23.96
CA PHE A 257 11.33 5.23 22.66
C PHE A 257 9.91 5.07 22.14
N ALA A 258 8.96 4.67 23.00
CA ALA A 258 7.55 4.55 22.65
C ALA A 258 6.95 5.91 22.23
N ASP A 259 7.27 6.98 22.95
CA ASP A 259 6.82 8.33 22.62
C ASP A 259 7.43 8.86 21.31
N LEU A 260 8.72 8.60 21.08
CA LEU A 260 9.45 9.07 19.90
C LEU A 260 9.01 8.41 18.59
N ILE A 261 8.34 7.24 18.64
CA ILE A 261 7.72 6.62 17.46
C ILE A 261 6.66 7.56 16.84
N TRP A 262 6.06 8.44 17.63
CA TRP A 262 5.10 9.43 17.14
C TRP A 262 5.74 10.64 16.46
N ALA A 263 7.06 10.86 16.60
CA ALA A 263 7.69 12.07 16.08
C ALA A 263 7.54 12.23 14.54
N PRO A 264 7.72 11.18 13.71
CA PRO A 264 7.41 11.27 12.28
C PRO A 264 5.93 11.54 11.97
N ILE A 265 5.00 11.04 12.79
CA ILE A 265 3.55 11.29 12.64
C ILE A 265 3.27 12.78 12.93
N ILE A 266 3.83 13.32 14.00
CA ILE A 266 3.73 14.74 14.38
C ILE A 266 4.33 15.64 13.30
N ALA A 267 5.45 15.25 12.67
CA ALA A 267 6.06 16.00 11.57
C ALA A 267 5.13 16.18 10.36
N VAL A 268 4.14 15.31 10.19
CA VAL A 268 3.15 15.41 9.10
C VAL A 268 1.84 16.06 9.57
N ASN A 269 1.28 15.64 10.70
CA ASN A 269 -0.02 16.09 11.19
C ASN A 269 0.04 17.45 11.91
N GLU A 270 1.13 17.73 12.64
CA GLU A 270 1.37 18.96 13.41
C GLU A 270 2.73 19.59 13.05
N PRO A 271 2.99 19.90 11.77
CA PRO A 271 4.34 20.21 11.30
C PRO A 271 4.92 21.47 11.96
N GLN A 272 4.11 22.49 12.26
CA GLN A 272 4.59 23.68 12.98
C GLN A 272 5.15 23.33 14.36
N HIS A 273 4.51 22.39 15.08
CA HIS A 273 4.99 21.94 16.38
C HIS A 273 6.33 21.21 16.24
N PHE A 274 6.42 20.26 15.30
CA PHE A 274 7.67 19.52 15.05
C PHE A 274 8.84 20.45 14.72
N PHE A 275 8.67 21.33 13.72
CA PHE A 275 9.73 22.20 13.21
C PHE A 275 10.09 23.37 14.13
N SER A 276 9.23 23.73 15.09
CA SER A 276 9.57 24.75 16.11
C SER A 276 10.36 24.17 17.29
N ASN A 277 10.46 22.83 17.36
CA ASN A 277 11.15 22.12 18.44
C ASN A 277 12.34 21.29 17.92
N MET A 278 12.92 21.63 16.75
CA MET A 278 14.02 20.89 16.13
C MET A 278 15.16 20.57 17.09
N GLU A 279 15.59 21.55 17.90
CA GLU A 279 16.69 21.40 18.85
C GLU A 279 16.39 20.47 20.04
N LYS A 280 15.12 20.17 20.29
CA LYS A 280 14.69 19.31 21.40
C LYS A 280 14.56 17.85 20.99
N TRP A 281 14.44 17.57 19.69
CA TRP A 281 14.35 16.20 19.22
C TRP A 281 15.71 15.50 19.32
N PRO A 282 15.73 14.20 19.64
CA PRO A 282 16.94 13.39 19.50
C PRO A 282 17.51 13.43 18.07
N VAL A 283 18.82 13.23 17.97
CA VAL A 283 19.54 13.26 16.68
C VAL A 283 19.00 12.21 15.68
N LYS A 284 18.48 11.09 16.20
CA LYS A 284 17.82 10.04 15.41
C LYS A 284 16.43 9.77 15.99
N LEU A 285 15.44 9.62 15.12
CA LEU A 285 14.06 9.34 15.47
C LEU A 285 13.64 7.99 14.88
N PRO A 286 12.95 7.12 15.65
CA PRO A 286 12.45 5.85 15.15
C PRO A 286 11.32 6.08 14.13
N ILE A 287 11.34 5.32 13.03
CA ILE A 287 10.28 5.30 12.04
C ILE A 287 9.49 4.00 12.19
N ILE A 288 8.22 4.13 12.57
CA ILE A 288 7.29 3.01 12.64
C ILE A 288 7.30 2.18 11.35
N SER A 289 7.30 0.85 11.49
CA SER A 289 7.34 -0.04 10.34
C SER A 289 6.05 0.05 9.53
N HIS A 290 6.16 -0.15 8.21
CA HIS A 290 4.99 -0.25 7.33
C HIS A 290 4.04 -1.38 7.75
N LEU A 291 4.57 -2.42 8.39
CA LEU A 291 3.79 -3.54 8.90
C LEU A 291 2.85 -3.08 10.02
N LEU A 292 3.38 -2.33 10.98
CA LEU A 292 2.61 -1.84 12.11
C LEU A 292 1.60 -0.76 11.67
N VAL A 293 1.99 0.11 10.73
CA VAL A 293 1.07 1.07 10.10
C VAL A 293 -0.10 0.35 9.42
N ALA A 294 0.14 -0.72 8.66
CA ALA A 294 -0.92 -1.49 8.01
C ALA A 294 -1.88 -2.15 9.02
N VAL A 295 -1.36 -2.71 10.12
CA VAL A 295 -2.19 -3.28 11.20
C VAL A 295 -3.01 -2.21 11.90
N PHE A 296 -2.38 -1.09 12.29
CA PHE A 296 -3.10 -0.02 12.98
C PHE A 296 -4.15 0.63 12.09
N SER A 297 -3.87 0.83 10.80
CA SER A 297 -4.86 1.30 9.82
C SER A 297 -6.04 0.34 9.74
N ALA A 298 -5.79 -0.97 9.67
CA ALA A 298 -6.83 -1.99 9.65
C ALA A 298 -7.68 -1.99 10.94
N LEU A 299 -7.05 -1.95 12.12
CA LEU A 299 -7.72 -1.92 13.43
C LEU A 299 -8.44 -0.58 13.70
N CYS A 300 -8.02 0.50 13.04
CA CYS A 300 -8.75 1.76 13.00
C CYS A 300 -9.83 1.78 11.90
N ARG A 301 -10.06 0.65 11.24
CA ARG A 301 -11.14 0.43 10.28
C ARG A 301 -11.11 1.40 9.08
N SER A 302 -9.91 1.68 8.55
CA SER A 302 -9.71 2.57 7.39
C SER A 302 -10.49 2.20 6.13
N HIS A 303 -11.02 0.99 6.04
CA HIS A 303 -11.84 0.53 4.92
C HIS A 303 -13.31 0.97 4.97
N PHE A 304 -13.70 1.80 5.95
CA PHE A 304 -15.01 2.45 6.02
C PHE A 304 -14.87 3.97 5.86
N VAL A 305 -15.60 4.58 4.91
CA VAL A 305 -15.56 6.03 4.65
C VAL A 305 -16.50 6.83 5.55
N CYS A 306 -17.51 6.16 6.12
CA CYS A 306 -18.49 6.77 7.00
C CYS A 306 -18.36 6.19 8.42
N ASN A 307 -18.51 7.03 9.44
CA ASN A 307 -18.75 6.64 10.84
C ASN A 307 -20.07 5.86 10.93
N THR A 308 -20.10 4.65 10.38
CA THR A 308 -21.16 3.70 10.67
C THR A 308 -20.86 3.19 12.07
N ASN A 309 -21.66 3.60 13.05
CA ASN A 309 -21.68 3.01 14.38
C ASN A 309 -22.05 1.53 14.22
N ARG A 310 -21.07 0.70 13.93
CA ARG A 310 -21.21 -0.74 13.82
C ARG A 310 -20.64 -1.34 15.09
N GLY A 311 -21.46 -2.17 15.72
CA GLY A 311 -21.11 -2.81 16.99
C GLY A 311 -19.77 -3.53 16.87
N ASP A 312 -18.97 -3.44 17.92
CA ASP A 312 -17.60 -3.95 17.99
C ASP A 312 -17.50 -5.48 18.13
N PHE A 313 -18.54 -6.20 17.74
CA PHE A 313 -18.62 -7.64 17.92
C PHE A 313 -18.02 -8.39 16.72
N GLY A 314 -16.86 -9.01 16.92
CA GLY A 314 -16.23 -9.93 15.97
C GLY A 314 -14.89 -9.43 15.42
N PRO A 315 -14.21 -10.24 14.58
CA PRO A 315 -12.95 -9.87 13.97
C PRO A 315 -13.16 -8.68 13.03
N THR A 316 -12.20 -7.77 13.03
CA THR A 316 -12.10 -6.74 11.99
C THR A 316 -11.67 -7.41 10.69
N ILE A 317 -12.42 -7.22 9.61
CA ILE A 317 -12.09 -7.82 8.30
C ILE A 317 -11.73 -6.69 7.35
N HIS A 318 -10.43 -6.46 7.23
CA HIS A 318 -9.89 -5.34 6.46
C HIS A 318 -9.60 -5.74 5.01
N PHE A 319 -10.25 -5.06 4.07
CA PHE A 319 -9.97 -5.18 2.64
C PHE A 319 -9.00 -4.10 2.20
N HIS A 320 -7.95 -4.44 1.44
CA HIS A 320 -6.94 -3.50 0.98
C HIS A 320 -6.54 -3.75 -0.48
N TRP A 321 -6.54 -2.71 -1.31
CA TRP A 321 -5.98 -2.78 -2.67
C TRP A 321 -4.45 -2.68 -2.64
N GLY A 322 -3.77 -3.81 -2.69
CA GLY A 322 -2.31 -3.89 -2.65
C GLY A 322 -1.67 -3.62 -4.00
N ALA A 323 -0.72 -2.70 -4.06
CA ALA A 323 0.16 -2.51 -5.23
C ALA A 323 1.04 -3.74 -5.48
N ARG A 324 1.79 -3.77 -6.59
CA ARG A 324 2.65 -4.91 -6.98
C ARG A 324 3.55 -5.45 -5.86
N ALA A 325 4.20 -4.56 -5.11
CA ALA A 325 5.10 -4.97 -4.02
C ALA A 325 4.33 -5.61 -2.86
N MET A 326 3.19 -5.03 -2.47
CA MET A 326 2.38 -5.46 -1.34
C MET A 326 1.52 -6.67 -1.64
N GLY A 327 0.70 -6.58 -2.70
CA GLY A 327 -0.32 -7.57 -3.05
C GLY A 327 -0.05 -8.36 -4.31
N GLY A 328 1.07 -8.15 -5.00
CA GLY A 328 1.48 -9.00 -6.11
C GLY A 328 0.39 -9.29 -7.16
N PHE A 329 0.51 -10.45 -7.77
CA PHE A 329 -0.40 -11.06 -8.74
C PHE A 329 -0.12 -12.58 -8.70
N PRO A 330 -0.72 -13.32 -7.75
CA PRO A 330 -0.45 -14.74 -7.60
C PRO A 330 -0.97 -15.57 -8.80
N PRO A 331 -0.39 -16.74 -9.08
CA PRO A 331 0.66 -17.41 -8.32
C PRO A 331 2.07 -16.89 -8.61
N ALA A 332 2.27 -16.12 -9.68
CA ALA A 332 3.60 -15.66 -10.13
C ALA A 332 4.32 -14.81 -9.07
N ARG A 333 3.62 -13.86 -8.44
CA ARG A 333 4.17 -13.04 -7.36
C ARG A 333 3.14 -12.86 -6.24
N LYS A 334 3.48 -13.22 -5.00
CA LYS A 334 2.54 -13.16 -3.86
C LYS A 334 2.51 -11.81 -3.11
N GLY A 335 3.50 -10.95 -3.34
CA GLY A 335 3.71 -9.72 -2.57
C GLY A 335 4.28 -9.98 -1.16
N TYR A 336 4.86 -8.94 -0.54
CA TYR A 336 5.53 -9.07 0.76
C TYR A 336 4.58 -9.41 1.92
N PHE A 337 3.28 -9.09 1.76
CA PHE A 337 2.29 -9.32 2.81
C PHE A 337 1.94 -10.81 2.98
N ALA A 338 2.13 -11.60 1.91
CA ALA A 338 1.94 -13.05 1.90
C ALA A 338 3.19 -13.84 2.35
N GLU A 339 4.30 -13.17 2.67
CA GLU A 339 5.51 -13.86 3.13
C GLU A 339 5.32 -14.49 4.51
N LYS A 340 5.91 -15.68 4.70
CA LYS A 340 5.79 -16.45 5.96
C LYS A 340 6.33 -15.68 7.17
N SER A 341 7.41 -14.93 6.98
CA SER A 341 8.02 -14.04 7.97
C SER A 341 7.03 -12.97 8.42
N THR A 342 6.43 -12.25 7.45
CA THR A 342 5.43 -11.21 7.68
C THR A 342 4.22 -11.75 8.43
N ALA A 343 3.64 -12.87 7.98
CA ALA A 343 2.49 -13.49 8.64
C ALA A 343 2.81 -13.95 10.08
N LYS A 344 4.04 -14.40 10.35
CA LYS A 344 4.47 -14.75 11.72
C LYS A 344 4.56 -13.52 12.61
N SER A 345 5.17 -12.43 12.12
CA SER A 345 5.26 -11.16 12.85
C SER A 345 3.88 -10.59 13.16
N LEU A 346 2.96 -10.61 12.19
CA LEU A 346 1.59 -10.12 12.36
C LEU A 346 0.79 -10.93 13.39
N ARG A 347 0.88 -12.26 13.38
CA ARG A 347 0.25 -13.10 14.41
C ARG A 347 0.75 -12.75 15.81
N HIS A 348 2.04 -12.50 15.96
CA HIS A 348 2.63 -12.14 17.25
C HIS A 348 2.19 -10.74 17.71
N ILE A 349 2.23 -9.74 16.82
CA ILE A 349 1.75 -8.38 17.09
C ILE A 349 0.28 -8.42 17.52
N MET A 350 -0.57 -9.12 16.78
CA MET A 350 -2.00 -9.20 17.08
C MET A 350 -2.29 -9.91 18.41
N ALA A 351 -1.55 -10.97 18.75
CA ALA A 351 -1.72 -11.64 20.05
C ALA A 351 -1.41 -10.69 21.23
N ILE A 352 -0.33 -9.91 21.14
CA ILE A 352 0.01 -8.93 22.20
C ILE A 352 -1.05 -7.83 22.30
N ILE A 353 -1.54 -7.35 21.15
CA ILE A 353 -2.60 -6.33 21.12
C ILE A 353 -3.88 -6.85 21.77
N ASP A 354 -4.26 -8.09 21.47
CA ASP A 354 -5.43 -8.75 22.06
C ASP A 354 -5.28 -8.90 23.58
N ASP A 355 -4.14 -9.39 24.06
CA ASP A 355 -3.85 -9.61 25.48
C ASP A 355 -4.01 -8.35 26.36
N VAL A 356 -3.77 -7.16 25.78
CA VAL A 356 -3.87 -5.88 26.51
C VAL A 356 -5.16 -5.12 26.22
N SER A 357 -6.03 -5.64 25.37
CA SER A 357 -7.28 -5.00 25.00
C SER A 357 -8.41 -5.39 25.95
N ALA A 358 -9.33 -4.46 26.20
CA ALA A 358 -10.48 -4.70 27.09
C ALA A 358 -11.49 -5.69 26.50
N GLU A 359 -11.53 -5.80 25.17
CA GLU A 359 -12.38 -6.70 24.42
C GLU A 359 -11.51 -7.50 23.44
N PRO A 360 -11.88 -8.74 23.09
CA PRO A 360 -11.14 -9.55 22.13
C PRO A 360 -11.01 -8.84 20.77
N ILE A 361 -9.78 -8.74 20.27
CA ILE A 361 -9.41 -8.15 18.99
C ILE A 361 -8.79 -9.21 18.09
N SER A 362 -9.47 -9.45 16.97
CA SER A 362 -8.98 -10.31 15.89
C SER A 362 -8.99 -9.54 14.56
N LEU A 363 -8.03 -9.85 13.68
CA LEU A 363 -7.91 -9.21 12.37
C LEU A 363 -7.85 -10.25 11.24
N VAL A 364 -8.75 -10.12 10.27
CA VAL A 364 -8.63 -10.77 8.95
C VAL A 364 -8.18 -9.72 7.95
N TYR A 365 -6.97 -9.86 7.43
CA TYR A 365 -6.44 -8.95 6.42
C TYR A 365 -6.58 -9.55 5.03
N VAL A 366 -7.39 -8.91 4.18
CA VAL A 366 -7.67 -9.32 2.80
C VAL A 366 -6.93 -8.41 1.84
N VAL A 367 -5.90 -8.93 1.18
CA VAL A 367 -5.20 -8.21 0.11
C VAL A 367 -5.85 -8.50 -1.24
N MET A 368 -6.19 -7.42 -1.95
CA MET A 368 -6.74 -7.44 -3.28
C MET A 368 -5.69 -6.93 -4.27
N PRO A 369 -5.38 -7.68 -5.35
CA PRO A 369 -4.30 -7.33 -6.26
C PRO A 369 -4.69 -6.17 -7.17
N ALA A 370 -4.25 -4.95 -6.85
CA ALA A 370 -4.40 -3.80 -7.74
C ALA A 370 -3.79 -4.00 -9.15
N PRO A 371 -2.71 -4.79 -9.35
CA PRO A 371 -2.12 -4.98 -10.67
C PRO A 371 -3.05 -5.52 -11.76
N VAL A 372 -4.18 -6.16 -11.42
CA VAL A 372 -5.16 -6.63 -12.44
C VAL A 372 -5.72 -5.48 -13.29
N PHE A 373 -5.77 -4.27 -12.74
CA PHE A 373 -6.21 -3.06 -13.46
C PHE A 373 -5.15 -2.51 -14.42
N MET A 374 -3.90 -2.98 -14.37
CA MET A 374 -2.90 -2.62 -15.38
C MET A 374 -3.25 -3.15 -16.77
N LEU A 375 -4.09 -4.19 -16.81
CA LEU A 375 -4.66 -4.76 -18.04
C LEU A 375 -5.77 -3.91 -18.64
N CYS A 376 -6.28 -2.89 -17.92
CA CYS A 376 -7.33 -2.03 -18.42
C CYS A 376 -6.74 -0.95 -19.36
N PRO A 377 -7.14 -0.92 -20.64
CA PRO A 377 -6.63 0.05 -21.62
C PRO A 377 -7.08 1.48 -21.30
N THR A 378 -6.41 2.48 -21.87
CA THR A 378 -6.91 3.86 -21.91
C THR A 378 -7.71 4.09 -23.19
N ASN A 379 -8.68 5.01 -23.18
CA ASN A 379 -9.40 5.42 -24.39
C ASN A 379 -8.51 6.19 -25.39
N LEU A 380 -7.35 6.65 -24.93
CA LEU A 380 -6.38 7.46 -25.68
C LEU A 380 -5.61 6.63 -26.71
N LYS A 381 -5.56 5.30 -26.51
CA LYS A 381 -4.98 4.33 -27.43
C LYS A 381 -6.02 3.27 -27.75
N SER A 382 -7.02 3.64 -28.56
CA SER A 382 -8.17 2.79 -28.90
C SER A 382 -7.81 1.39 -29.43
N ASN A 383 -6.65 1.25 -30.09
CA ASN A 383 -6.17 -0.05 -30.54
C ASN A 383 -5.88 -1.02 -29.39
N ASP A 384 -5.34 -0.54 -28.27
CA ASP A 384 -5.05 -1.38 -27.09
C ASP A 384 -6.33 -2.04 -26.59
N ALA A 385 -7.43 -1.27 -26.54
CA ALA A 385 -8.71 -1.78 -26.08
C ALA A 385 -9.27 -2.88 -26.99
N GLN A 386 -9.19 -2.71 -28.31
CA GLN A 386 -9.65 -3.72 -29.25
C GLN A 386 -8.82 -4.99 -29.19
N VAL A 387 -7.49 -4.84 -29.14
CA VAL A 387 -6.54 -5.97 -29.10
C VAL A 387 -6.74 -6.77 -27.80
N LEU A 388 -6.82 -6.09 -26.65
CA LEU A 388 -7.03 -6.75 -25.35
C LEU A 388 -8.42 -7.36 -25.21
N GLU A 389 -9.47 -6.77 -25.76
CA GLU A 389 -10.82 -7.37 -25.78
C GLU A 389 -10.79 -8.74 -26.47
N GLY A 390 -10.03 -8.87 -27.55
CA GLY A 390 -9.82 -10.15 -28.25
C GLY A 390 -9.17 -11.20 -27.36
N LEU A 391 -8.13 -10.82 -26.59
CA LEU A 391 -7.50 -11.71 -25.62
C LEU A 391 -8.48 -12.15 -24.54
N PHE A 392 -9.16 -11.20 -23.88
CA PHE A 392 -10.05 -11.53 -22.76
C PHE A 392 -11.24 -12.37 -23.20
N SER A 393 -11.82 -12.08 -24.37
CA SER A 393 -12.89 -12.89 -24.96
C SER A 393 -12.43 -14.32 -25.23
N HIS A 394 -11.20 -14.48 -25.74
CA HIS A 394 -10.62 -15.78 -26.02
C HIS A 394 -10.39 -16.59 -24.75
N ILE A 395 -9.87 -15.96 -23.69
CA ILE A 395 -9.72 -16.60 -22.37
C ILE A 395 -11.09 -17.01 -21.81
N PHE A 396 -12.05 -16.09 -21.80
CA PHE A 396 -13.39 -16.34 -21.26
C PHE A 396 -14.10 -17.51 -21.96
N THR A 397 -13.94 -17.63 -23.28
CA THR A 397 -14.60 -18.68 -24.07
C THR A 397 -13.93 -20.05 -23.93
N ASN A 398 -12.60 -20.10 -23.75
CA ASN A 398 -11.84 -21.34 -23.87
C ASN A 398 -11.38 -21.94 -22.52
N PHE A 399 -11.55 -21.23 -21.41
CA PHE A 399 -11.10 -21.68 -20.10
C PHE A 399 -12.25 -21.78 -19.12
N ASP A 400 -12.37 -22.95 -18.49
CA ASP A 400 -13.27 -23.14 -17.37
C ASP A 400 -12.70 -22.44 -16.12
N PRO A 401 -13.39 -21.44 -15.53
CA PRO A 401 -12.94 -20.80 -14.30
C PRO A 401 -12.87 -21.76 -13.10
N LEU A 402 -13.51 -22.94 -13.16
CA LEU A 402 -13.48 -23.95 -12.10
C LEU A 402 -12.30 -24.92 -12.22
N GLU A 403 -11.51 -24.86 -13.29
CA GLU A 403 -10.33 -25.71 -13.48
C GLU A 403 -9.35 -25.59 -12.30
N CYS A 404 -8.59 -26.66 -12.01
CA CYS A 404 -7.55 -26.63 -10.99
C CYS A 404 -6.50 -25.54 -11.27
N SER A 405 -6.17 -24.73 -10.27
CA SER A 405 -5.32 -23.53 -10.38
C SER A 405 -3.95 -23.80 -11.03
N GLU A 406 -3.29 -24.92 -10.72
CA GLU A 406 -1.98 -25.23 -11.31
C GLU A 406 -2.08 -25.52 -12.82
N SER A 407 -3.09 -26.30 -13.22
CA SER A 407 -3.33 -26.64 -14.63
C SER A 407 -3.77 -25.39 -15.41
N LEU A 408 -4.69 -24.62 -14.85
CA LEU A 408 -5.15 -23.35 -15.40
C LEU A 408 -3.97 -22.38 -15.62
N GLY A 409 -3.12 -22.21 -14.60
CA GLY A 409 -1.95 -21.33 -14.66
C GLY A 409 -1.02 -21.67 -15.83
N LYS A 410 -0.66 -22.94 -16.01
CA LYS A 410 0.23 -23.38 -17.10
C LYS A 410 -0.39 -23.15 -18.48
N LYS A 411 -1.65 -23.56 -18.66
CA LYS A 411 -2.33 -23.43 -19.97
C LYS A 411 -2.57 -21.98 -20.34
N LEU A 412 -3.00 -21.16 -19.37
CA LEU A 412 -3.31 -19.75 -19.60
C LEU A 412 -2.04 -18.94 -19.86
N ASN A 413 -0.95 -19.21 -19.13
CA ASN A 413 0.36 -18.60 -19.39
C ASN A 413 0.86 -18.91 -20.82
N ALA A 414 0.80 -20.18 -21.24
CA ALA A 414 1.20 -20.58 -22.59
C ALA A 414 0.37 -19.86 -23.67
N LEU A 415 -0.95 -19.78 -23.48
CA LEU A 415 -1.85 -19.09 -24.42
C LEU A 415 -1.57 -17.58 -24.48
N VAL A 416 -1.39 -16.93 -23.33
CA VAL A 416 -1.12 -15.47 -23.30
C VAL A 416 0.24 -15.18 -23.94
N HIS A 417 1.26 -16.02 -23.71
CA HIS A 417 2.54 -15.90 -24.40
C HIS A 417 2.43 -16.05 -25.93
N GLU A 418 1.74 -17.08 -26.40
CA GLU A 418 1.51 -17.29 -27.84
C GLU A 418 0.73 -16.11 -28.45
N TRP A 419 -0.26 -15.59 -27.73
CA TRP A 419 -1.02 -14.43 -28.14
C TRP A 419 -0.15 -13.16 -28.20
N LEU A 420 0.72 -12.94 -27.21
CA LEU A 420 1.65 -11.81 -27.16
C LEU A 420 2.68 -11.85 -28.30
N GLN A 421 3.16 -13.04 -28.67
CA GLN A 421 4.05 -13.20 -29.82
C GLN A 421 3.39 -12.79 -31.14
N ARG A 422 2.07 -12.98 -31.27
CA ARG A 422 1.32 -12.68 -32.50
C ARG A 422 0.80 -11.24 -32.55
N ASN A 423 0.28 -10.74 -31.44
CA ASN A 423 -0.47 -9.47 -31.38
C ASN A 423 0.23 -8.40 -30.52
N GLY A 424 1.32 -8.74 -29.83
CA GLY A 424 1.98 -7.82 -28.89
C GLY A 424 2.60 -6.58 -29.56
N GLN A 425 2.84 -6.62 -30.88
CA GLN A 425 3.28 -5.46 -31.67
C GLN A 425 2.14 -4.47 -31.96
N ASP A 426 0.88 -4.90 -31.85
CA ASP A 426 -0.28 -4.03 -32.03
C ASP A 426 -0.59 -3.25 -30.74
N LEU A 427 -0.01 -3.64 -29.61
CA LEU A 427 -0.11 -2.90 -28.35
C LEU A 427 0.80 -1.68 -28.36
N SER A 428 0.30 -0.58 -27.82
CA SER A 428 1.06 0.66 -27.70
C SER A 428 2.29 0.52 -26.78
N SER A 429 3.31 1.35 -27.02
CA SER A 429 4.46 1.46 -26.10
C SER A 429 4.00 1.81 -24.69
N TYR A 430 3.02 2.70 -24.56
CA TYR A 430 2.44 3.10 -23.29
C TYR A 430 1.92 1.90 -22.49
N PHE A 431 1.10 1.04 -23.11
CA PHE A 431 0.53 -0.11 -22.42
C PHE A 431 1.58 -1.15 -22.04
N THR A 432 2.46 -1.50 -22.98
CA THR A 432 3.48 -2.54 -22.76
C THR A 432 4.51 -2.14 -21.69
N ARG A 433 4.87 -0.85 -21.61
CA ARG A 433 5.76 -0.31 -20.57
C ARG A 433 5.21 -0.45 -19.15
N ARG A 434 3.89 -0.60 -18.96
CA ARG A 434 3.33 -0.84 -17.62
C ARG A 434 3.97 -2.08 -16.96
N PHE A 435 4.45 -3.05 -17.74
CA PHE A 435 4.97 -4.32 -17.24
C PHE A 435 6.51 -4.39 -17.19
N ASN A 436 7.23 -3.38 -17.69
CA ASN A 436 8.67 -3.44 -17.94
C ASN A 436 9.58 -3.06 -16.75
N GLY A 437 9.04 -3.03 -15.53
CA GLY A 437 9.81 -2.72 -14.32
C GLY A 437 10.10 -1.23 -14.07
N TRP A 438 9.93 -0.34 -15.05
CA TRP A 438 10.06 1.12 -14.85
C TRP A 438 8.78 1.69 -14.22
N PRO A 439 8.81 2.22 -12.98
CA PRO A 439 7.64 2.78 -12.33
C PRO A 439 7.82 4.29 -12.16
N GLY A 440 7.01 5.11 -12.81
CA GLY A 440 7.03 6.54 -12.51
C GLY A 440 6.13 7.40 -13.37
N LEU A 441 5.98 8.64 -12.94
CA LEU A 441 5.19 9.68 -13.62
C LEU A 441 5.95 10.32 -14.80
N LEU A 442 7.24 10.04 -14.91
CA LEU A 442 8.13 10.66 -15.87
C LEU A 442 8.24 9.78 -17.12
N ASP A 443 7.10 9.53 -17.78
CA ASP A 443 7.08 8.87 -19.09
C ASP A 443 6.92 9.92 -20.20
N VAL A 444 7.88 9.97 -21.11
CA VAL A 444 7.93 10.97 -22.20
C VAL A 444 6.78 10.76 -23.19
N ASP A 445 6.27 9.53 -23.31
CA ASP A 445 5.19 9.19 -24.24
C ASP A 445 3.79 9.56 -23.69
N SER A 446 3.66 9.95 -22.40
CA SER A 446 2.37 10.29 -21.77
C SER A 446 2.03 11.79 -21.77
N ALA A 447 2.99 12.65 -22.12
CA ALA A 447 2.83 14.11 -22.07
C ALA A 447 1.76 14.65 -23.06
N ASP A 448 1.49 13.91 -24.15
CA ASP A 448 0.56 14.30 -25.22
C ASP A 448 -0.81 13.60 -25.14
N LEU A 449 -1.05 12.80 -24.11
CA LEU A 449 -2.30 12.06 -23.94
C LEU A 449 -3.35 12.96 -23.28
N ASP A 450 -4.63 12.88 -23.67
CA ASP A 450 -5.74 13.59 -23.02
C ASP A 450 -6.22 12.86 -21.74
N VAL A 451 -7.26 13.33 -21.05
CA VAL A 451 -7.76 12.62 -19.85
C VAL A 451 -8.32 11.28 -20.29
N SER A 452 -7.86 10.17 -19.68
CA SER A 452 -8.36 8.85 -20.05
C SER A 452 -9.76 8.62 -19.48
N ASP A 453 -10.68 8.09 -20.28
CA ASP A 453 -11.93 7.54 -19.73
C ASP A 453 -11.66 6.19 -19.04
N HIS A 454 -12.51 5.85 -18.07
CA HIS A 454 -12.55 4.53 -17.46
C HIS A 454 -13.11 3.48 -18.45
N LEU A 455 -12.23 2.72 -19.09
CA LEU A 455 -12.62 1.61 -19.97
C LEU A 455 -12.43 0.25 -19.30
N LEU A 456 -13.50 -0.28 -18.70
CA LEU A 456 -13.56 -1.66 -18.25
C LEU A 456 -14.21 -2.53 -19.32
N SER A 457 -13.39 -3.33 -20.01
CA SER A 457 -13.86 -4.35 -20.97
C SER A 457 -14.88 -5.30 -20.31
N LYS A 458 -15.96 -5.64 -21.02
CA LYS A 458 -16.94 -6.63 -20.52
C LYS A 458 -16.30 -8.01 -20.36
N SER A 459 -15.44 -8.39 -21.31
CA SER A 459 -14.73 -9.66 -21.24
C SER A 459 -13.70 -9.68 -20.12
N TRP A 460 -12.98 -8.58 -19.87
CA TRP A 460 -12.12 -8.44 -18.69
C TRP A 460 -12.90 -8.61 -17.39
N GLN A 461 -14.07 -7.96 -17.30
CA GLN A 461 -14.96 -8.08 -16.13
C GLN A 461 -15.50 -9.51 -15.94
N ALA A 462 -15.64 -10.28 -17.01
CA ALA A 462 -16.13 -11.65 -16.96
C ALA A 462 -15.06 -12.67 -16.50
N LEU A 463 -13.78 -12.34 -16.62
CA LEU A 463 -12.69 -13.18 -16.12
C LEU A 463 -12.65 -13.19 -14.59
N THR A 464 -12.18 -14.29 -14.02
CA THR A 464 -11.91 -14.37 -12.58
C THR A 464 -10.68 -13.56 -12.22
N ILE A 465 -10.61 -13.08 -10.97
CA ILE A 465 -9.43 -12.37 -10.50
C ILE A 465 -8.16 -13.23 -10.53
N GLU A 466 -8.28 -14.55 -10.34
CA GLU A 466 -7.18 -15.52 -10.54
C GLU A 466 -6.68 -15.51 -11.99
N GLN A 467 -7.58 -15.61 -12.97
CA GLN A 467 -7.24 -15.54 -14.39
C GLN A 467 -6.54 -14.21 -14.71
N LEU A 468 -7.06 -13.09 -14.22
CA LEU A 468 -6.45 -11.77 -14.42
C LEU A 468 -5.05 -11.67 -13.80
N CYS A 469 -4.83 -12.25 -12.61
CA CYS A 469 -3.49 -12.28 -12.00
C CYS A 469 -2.49 -13.10 -12.83
N ILE A 470 -2.92 -14.24 -13.39
CA ILE A 470 -2.08 -15.05 -14.29
C ILE A 470 -1.73 -14.26 -15.57
N VAL A 471 -2.70 -13.54 -16.14
CA VAL A 471 -2.45 -12.69 -17.31
C VAL A 471 -1.45 -11.59 -16.97
N VAL A 472 -1.63 -10.86 -15.86
CA VAL A 472 -0.65 -9.86 -15.39
C VAL A 472 0.74 -10.46 -15.23
N GLY A 473 0.83 -11.64 -14.61
CA GLY A 473 2.09 -12.36 -14.44
C GLY A 473 2.77 -12.67 -15.76
N THR A 474 2.00 -13.15 -16.74
CA THR A 474 2.53 -13.48 -18.07
C THR A 474 2.99 -12.23 -18.84
N PHE A 475 2.27 -11.11 -18.73
CA PHE A 475 2.72 -9.83 -19.31
C PHE A 475 4.02 -9.34 -18.66
N HIS A 476 4.15 -9.50 -17.34
CA HIS A 476 5.39 -9.21 -16.62
C HIS A 476 6.55 -10.11 -17.04
N GLU A 477 6.32 -11.41 -17.23
CA GLU A 477 7.34 -12.34 -17.72
C GLU A 477 7.77 -12.02 -19.16
N TYR A 478 6.84 -11.56 -20.01
CA TYR A 478 7.13 -11.26 -21.41
C TYR A 478 7.81 -9.92 -21.64
N TYR A 479 7.35 -8.85 -20.97
CA TYR A 479 7.86 -7.48 -21.16
C TYR A 479 8.83 -7.03 -20.08
N GLY A 480 8.82 -7.68 -18.92
CA GLY A 480 9.79 -7.44 -17.87
C GLY A 480 11.19 -7.71 -18.40
N ARG A 481 12.12 -6.80 -18.10
CA ARG A 481 13.52 -7.17 -18.21
C ARG A 481 13.78 -8.27 -17.17
N ASN A 482 14.55 -9.28 -17.54
CA ASN A 482 15.17 -10.21 -16.58
C ASN A 482 16.17 -9.40 -15.73
N ASP A 483 15.65 -8.55 -14.85
CA ASP A 483 16.42 -7.84 -13.86
C ASP A 483 16.39 -8.71 -12.60
N ASP A 484 17.36 -9.63 -12.52
CA ASP A 484 17.81 -10.25 -11.26
C ASP A 484 18.41 -9.18 -10.33
#